data_AF-A0A4Y9JBJ4-F1
#
_entry.id   AF-A0A4Y9JBJ4-F1
#
_cell.length_a   1.000
_cell.length_b   1.000
_cell.length_c   1.000
_cell.angle_alpha   90.00
_cell.angle_beta   90.00
_cell.angle_gamma   90.00
#
_symmetry.space_group_name_H-M   'P 1'
#
loop_
_entity.id
_entity.type
_entity.pdbx_description
1 polymer ?
#
loop_
_entity_poly.entity_id
_entity_poly.type
_entity_poly.pdbx_seq_one_letter_code
_entity_poly.pdbx_strand_id
1 'polypeptide(L)' 'MDQKESLRFVGNQLLLILFVVLLALILFAIGLMVGYGVIGDGDNIWAILSADKWQELIGKFTGK' A
#
# COMPACT_ATOMS: atom_id res chain seq x y z
N MET A 1 -10.95 -25.58 -28.03
CA MET A 1 -10.03 -24.78 -27.21
C MET A 1 -9.87 -25.49 -25.89
N ASP A 2 -8.66 -25.97 -25.59
CA ASP A 2 -8.36 -26.73 -24.38
C ASP A 2 -8.58 -25.89 -23.12
N GLN A 3 -9.42 -26.38 -22.20
CA GLN A 3 -9.75 -25.74 -20.93
C GLN A 3 -8.52 -25.47 -20.04
N LYS A 4 -7.41 -26.19 -20.27
CA LYS A 4 -6.13 -26.01 -19.58
C LYS A 4 -5.40 -24.73 -20.04
N GLU A 5 -5.57 -24.32 -21.29
CA GLU A 5 -4.92 -23.12 -21.82
C GLU A 5 -5.61 -21.84 -21.35
N SER A 6 -6.94 -21.84 -21.27
CA SER A 6 -7.70 -20.69 -20.76
C SER A 6 -7.42 -20.43 -19.27
N LEU A 7 -7.32 -21.47 -18.44
CA LEU A 7 -6.95 -21.34 -17.02
C LEU A 7 -5.52 -20.80 -16.83
N ARG A 8 -4.58 -21.26 -17.65
CA ARG A 8 -3.18 -20.80 -17.61
C ARG A 8 -3.07 -19.34 -18.06
N PHE A 9 -3.87 -18.94 -19.05
CA PHE A 9 -3.93 -17.57 -19.53
C PHE A 9 -4.51 -16.61 -18.48
N VAL A 10 -5.63 -16.98 -17.85
CA VAL A 10 -6.26 -16.19 -16.77
C VAL A 10 -5.33 -16.10 -15.56
N GLY A 11 -4.70 -17.21 -15.16
CA GLY A 11 -3.74 -17.21 -14.05
C GLY A 11 -2.54 -16.29 -14.29
N ASN A 12 -1.98 -16.31 -15.49
CA ASN A 12 -0.81 -15.48 -15.82
C ASN A 12 -1.17 -13.98 -15.88
N GLN A 13 -2.37 -13.65 -16.39
CA GLN A 13 -2.85 -12.27 -16.44
C GLN A 13 -3.18 -11.74 -15.04
N LEU A 14 -3.79 -12.56 -14.18
CA LEU A 14 -3.99 -12.24 -12.76
C LEU A 14 -2.67 -12.02 -12.02
N LEU A 15 -1.62 -12.78 -12.34
CA LEU A 15 -0.30 -12.63 -11.73
C LEU A 15 0.33 -11.29 -12.11
N LEU A 16 0.19 -10.86 -13.37
CA LEU A 16 0.66 -9.55 -13.82
C LEU A 16 -0.12 -8.41 -13.13
N ILE A 17 -1.45 -8.53 -13.02
CA ILE A 17 -2.28 -7.57 -12.28
C ILE A 17 -1.85 -7.50 -10.81
N LEU A 18 -1.67 -8.65 -10.15
CA LEU A 18 -1.22 -8.73 -8.76
C LEU A 18 0.16 -8.08 -8.59
N PHE A 19 1.07 -8.32 -9.53
CA PHE A 19 2.40 -7.72 -9.52
C PHE A 19 2.33 -6.19 -9.65
N VAL A 20 1.52 -5.68 -10.58
CA VAL A 20 1.30 -4.22 -10.74
C VAL A 20 0.68 -3.62 -9.48
N VAL A 21 -0.32 -4.27 -8.88
CA VAL A 21 -0.94 -3.82 -7.61
C VAL A 21 0.10 -3.79 -6.49
N LEU A 22 0.95 -4.82 -6.38
CA LEU A 22 2.00 -4.86 -5.37
C LEU A 22 3.03 -3.73 -5.56
N LEU A 23 3.43 -3.45 -6.80
CA LEU A 23 4.29 -2.30 -7.10
C LEU A 23 3.61 -0.97 -6.74
N ALA A 24 2.33 -0.81 -7.05
CA ALA A 24 1.57 0.39 -6.69
C ALA A 24 1.49 0.57 -5.17
N LEU A 25 1.28 -0.51 -4.40
CA LEU A 25 1.29 -0.47 -2.94
C LEU A 25 2.66 -0.08 -2.37
N ILE A 26 3.75 -0.56 -2.97
CA ILE A 26 5.11 -0.18 -2.57
C ILE A 26 5.34 1.32 -2.84
N LEU A 27 5.00 1.80 -4.04
CA LEU A 27 5.14 3.22 -4.37
C LEU A 27 4.28 4.10 -3.46
N PHE A 28 3.07 3.65 -3.13
CA PHE A 28 2.20 4.33 -2.19
C PHE A 28 2.80 4.38 -0.77
N ALA A 29 3.32 3.26 -0.27
CA ALA A 29 3.97 3.20 1.05
C ALA A 29 5.20 4.12 1.12
N ILE A 30 6.03 4.14 0.07
CA ILE A 30 7.19 5.04 -0.03
C ILE A 30 6.71 6.50 -0.06
N GLY A 31 5.69 6.82 -0.86
CA GLY A 31 5.09 8.15 -0.90
C GLY A 31 4.58 8.62 0.47
N LEU A 32 3.94 7.73 1.24
CA LEU A 32 3.53 8.01 2.61
C LEU A 32 4.71 8.24 3.56
N MET A 33 5.76 7.42 3.49
CA MET A 33 6.96 7.60 4.31
C MET A 33 7.62 8.95 4.05
N VAL A 34 7.79 9.32 2.78
CA VAL A 34 8.37 10.61 2.38
C VAL A 34 7.45 11.76 2.79
N GLY A 35 6.15 11.65 2.54
CA GLY A 35 5.16 12.67 2.92
C GLY A 35 5.10 12.88 4.44
N TYR A 36 5.19 11.81 5.23
CA TYR A 36 5.10 11.88 6.68
C TYR A 36 6.39 12.37 7.36
N GLY A 37 7.56 11.86 6.96
CA GLY A 37 8.81 12.16 7.68
C GLY A 37 9.79 13.11 6.99
N VAL A 38 9.66 13.38 5.68
CA VAL A 38 10.51 14.35 4.98
C VAL A 38 9.78 15.68 4.80
N ILE A 39 8.52 15.63 4.37
CA ILE A 39 7.68 16.83 4.20
C ILE A 39 6.95 17.16 5.51
N GLY A 40 6.44 16.14 6.20
CA GLY A 40 5.84 16.26 7.51
C GLY A 40 6.88 16.20 8.64
N ASP A 41 6.44 16.57 9.84
CA ASP A 41 7.24 16.57 11.07
C ASP A 41 7.20 15.20 11.78
N GLY A 42 7.11 14.12 11.01
CA GLY A 42 7.03 12.76 11.53
C GLY A 42 8.39 12.25 12.00
N ASP A 43 8.60 12.18 13.32
CA ASP A 43 9.85 11.70 13.96
C ASP A 43 10.39 10.37 13.40
N ASN A 44 9.49 9.48 12.99
CA ASN A 44 9.85 8.16 12.46
C ASN A 44 9.08 7.88 11.17
N ILE A 45 9.77 7.83 10.03
CA ILE A 45 9.19 7.51 8.70
C ILE A 45 8.40 6.18 8.68
N TRP A 46 8.79 5.21 9.50
CA TRP A 46 8.13 3.90 9.60
C TRP A 46 6.81 3.96 10.38
N ALA A 47 6.62 4.97 11.22
CA ALA A 47 5.46 5.08 12.09
C ALA A 47 4.17 5.28 11.26
N ILE A 48 4.24 5.90 10.09
CA ILE A 48 3.07 6.06 9.18
C ILE A 48 2.52 4.72 8.67
N LEU A 49 3.28 3.62 8.76
CA LEU A 49 2.78 2.29 8.41
C LEU A 49 2.14 1.55 9.59
N SER A 50 2.26 2.06 10.81
CA SER A 50 1.72 1.43 12.01
C SER A 50 0.26 1.81 12.26
N ALA A 51 -0.58 0.83 12.61
CA ALA A 51 -1.99 1.06 12.90
C ALA A 51 -2.21 2.05 14.05
N ASP A 52 -1.35 2.04 15.06
CA ASP A 52 -1.42 2.95 16.21
C ASP A 52 -1.30 4.43 15.78
N LYS A 53 -0.41 4.75 14.82
CA LYS A 53 -0.32 6.11 14.31
C LYS A 53 -1.53 6.53 13.51
N TRP A 54 -2.16 5.62 12.77
CA TRP A 54 -3.43 5.92 12.13
C TRP A 54 -4.54 6.20 13.15
N GLN A 55 -4.58 5.45 14.26
CA GLN A 55 -5.50 5.75 15.36
C GLN A 55 -5.22 7.10 16.01
N GLU A 56 -3.95 7.43 16.27
CA GLU A 56 -3.56 8.75 16.81
C GLU A 56 -3.96 9.89 15.85
N LEU A 57 -3.68 9.74 14.55
CA LEU A 57 -4.04 10.73 13.52
C LEU A 57 -5.55 10.93 13.45
N ILE A 58 -6.32 9.83 13.40
CA ILE A 58 -7.78 9.89 13.41
C ILE A 58 -8.29 10.51 14.71
N GLY A 59 -7.68 10.18 15.86
CA GLY A 59 -7.99 10.78 17.15
C GLY A 59 -7.88 12.31 17.12
N LYS A 60 -6.77 12.84 16.59
CA LYS A 60 -6.56 14.29 16.41
C LYS A 60 -7.66 14.97 15.60
N PHE A 61 -8.17 14.33 14.55
CA PHE A 61 -9.28 14.87 13.75
C PHE A 61 -10.65 14.70 14.41
N THR A 62 -10.82 13.69 15.26
CA THR A 62 -12.09 13.39 15.94
C THR A 62 -12.19 14.02 17.33
N GLY A 63 -11.15 14.75 17.77
CA GLY A 63 -11.09 15.38 19.09
C GLY A 63 -10.94 14.39 20.26
N LYS A 64 -10.44 13.17 19.99
CA LYS A 64 -10.10 12.16 20.99
C LYS A 64 -8.61 12.13 21.26
#